data_AF-A0A6A5CD24-F1
#
_entry.id   AF-A0A6A5CD24-F1
#
_cell.length_a   1.000
_cell.length_b   1.000
_cell.length_c   1.000
_cell.angle_alpha   90.00
_cell.angle_beta   90.00
_cell.angle_gamma   90.00
#
_symmetry.space_group_name_H-M   'P 1'
#
loop_
_entity.id
_entity.type
_entity.pdbx_description
1 polymer ?
#
loop_
_entity_poly.entity_id
_entity_poly.type
_entity_poly.pdbx_seq_one_letter_code
_entity_poly.pdbx_strand_id
1 'polypeptide(L)'
;MATARNPQESHDLKTLQDEYGYDRLPILALDVSDEKSIQSLPSSIPSSVKHINLLINNAGYLEASVRNLEDLSMESLLYSYRVNCIGPTCVGEPMDPKKHRTPEMAASDLLEIIHEADFSKNGKFISYDKTEIEW
;
A
#
# COMPACT_ATOMS: atom_id res chain seq x y z
N MET A 1 -12.62 6.46 -0.74
CA MET A 1 -12.58 4.99 -0.57
C MET A 1 -12.27 4.67 0.88
N ALA A 2 -12.82 3.58 1.41
CA ALA A 2 -12.46 3.01 2.70
C ALA A 2 -12.22 1.51 2.57
N THR A 3 -11.46 0.94 3.50
CA THR A 3 -11.19 -0.50 3.54
C THR A 3 -11.40 -1.04 4.94
N ALA A 4 -11.86 -2.29 5.05
CA ALA A 4 -11.97 -3.01 6.32
C ALA A 4 -11.70 -4.50 6.12
N ARG A 5 -11.32 -5.23 7.18
CA ARG A 5 -11.15 -6.70 7.09
C ARG A 5 -12.44 -7.39 6.66
N ASN A 6 -13.53 -7.07 7.36
CA ASN A 6 -14.87 -7.60 7.09
C ASN A 6 -15.85 -6.44 6.85
N PRO A 7 -15.86 -5.80 5.67
CA PRO A 7 -16.70 -4.62 5.41
C PRO A 7 -18.20 -4.94 5.53
N GLN A 8 -18.60 -6.18 5.26
CA GLN A 8 -19.98 -6.63 5.39
C GLN A 8 -20.49 -6.62 6.83
N GLU A 9 -19.60 -6.70 7.82
CA GLU A 9 -19.95 -6.67 9.25
C GLU A 9 -19.91 -5.25 9.83
N SER A 10 -19.38 -4.27 9.09
CA SER A 10 -19.27 -2.89 9.57
C SER A 10 -20.56 -2.10 9.27
N HIS A 11 -21.47 -2.03 10.25
CA HIS A 11 -22.72 -1.30 10.12
C HIS A 11 -22.48 0.20 9.89
N ASP A 12 -21.69 0.84 10.74
CA ASP A 12 -21.42 2.28 10.67
C ASP A 12 -20.78 2.70 9.34
N LEU A 13 -19.87 1.87 8.81
CA LEU A 13 -19.24 2.16 7.52
C LEU A 13 -20.24 2.08 6.36
N LYS A 14 -21.18 1.13 6.41
CA LYS A 14 -22.28 1.03 5.43
C LYS A 14 -23.25 2.20 5.57
N THR A 15 -23.59 2.61 6.79
CA THR A 15 -24.41 3.82 7.04
C THR A 15 -23.76 5.06 6.42
N LEU A 16 -22.45 5.24 6.59
CA LEU A 16 -21.73 6.33 5.92
C LEU A 16 -21.77 6.22 4.39
N GLN A 17 -21.65 5.02 3.83
CA GLN A 17 -21.77 4.83 2.39
C GLN A 17 -23.17 5.18 1.86
N ASP A 18 -24.23 4.83 2.60
CA ASP A 18 -25.60 5.19 2.26
C ASP A 18 -25.83 6.71 2.33
N GLU A 19 -25.21 7.40 3.31
CA GLU A 19 -25.31 8.85 3.48
C GLU A 19 -24.55 9.63 2.39
N TYR A 20 -23.33 9.21 2.06
CA TYR A 20 -22.43 9.98 1.18
C TYR A 20 -22.37 9.45 -0.27
N GLY A 21 -22.96 8.29 -0.55
CA GLY A 21 -23.07 7.68 -1.86
C GLY A 21 -21.93 6.72 -2.21
N TYR A 22 -22.30 5.68 -2.97
CA TYR A 22 -21.43 4.56 -3.37
C TYR A 22 -20.25 4.98 -4.25
N ASP A 23 -20.40 6.04 -5.07
CA ASP A 23 -19.33 6.54 -5.93
C ASP A 23 -18.23 7.28 -5.15
N ARG A 24 -18.61 7.98 -4.07
CA ARG A 24 -17.67 8.78 -3.25
C ARG A 24 -16.99 7.94 -2.17
N LEU A 25 -17.71 6.96 -1.63
CA LEU A 25 -17.22 6.05 -0.60
C LEU A 25 -17.30 4.59 -1.07
N PRO A 26 -16.49 4.19 -2.07
CA PRO A 26 -16.32 2.76 -2.33
C PRO A 26 -15.68 2.10 -1.11
N ILE A 27 -16.20 0.94 -0.73
CA ILE A 27 -15.71 0.13 0.40
C ILE A 27 -15.13 -1.16 -0.16
N LEU A 28 -13.88 -1.46 0.20
CA LEU A 28 -13.20 -2.70 -0.19
C LEU A 28 -12.83 -3.55 1.03
N ALA A 29 -12.68 -4.86 0.81
CA ALA A 29 -12.11 -5.74 1.80
C ALA A 29 -10.57 -5.64 1.77
N LEU A 30 -9.95 -5.51 2.94
CA LEU A 30 -8.49 -5.52 3.09
C LEU A 30 -8.12 -6.06 4.47
N ASP A 31 -7.36 -7.16 4.49
CA ASP A 31 -6.67 -7.63 5.68
C ASP A 31 -5.18 -7.35 5.56
N VAL A 32 -4.68 -6.38 6.31
CA VAL A 32 -3.26 -6.01 6.30
C VAL A 32 -2.33 -7.09 6.88
N SER A 33 -2.90 -8.13 7.51
CA SER A 33 -2.15 -9.30 7.99
C SER A 33 -2.04 -10.42 6.94
N ASP A 34 -2.72 -10.28 5.80
CA ASP A 34 -2.66 -11.22 4.67
C ASP A 34 -2.05 -10.55 3.44
N GLU A 35 -0.88 -11.05 3.03
CA GLU A 35 -0.15 -10.56 1.87
C GLU A 35 -0.96 -10.67 0.57
N LYS A 36 -1.77 -11.72 0.41
CA LYS A 36 -2.61 -11.87 -0.79
C LYS A 36 -3.71 -10.84 -0.84
N SER A 37 -4.28 -10.50 0.31
CA SER A 37 -5.27 -9.42 0.43
C SER A 37 -4.66 -8.08 -0.01
N ILE A 38 -3.42 -7.81 0.40
CA ILE A 38 -2.70 -6.58 0.00
C ILE A 38 -2.39 -6.57 -1.51
N GLN A 39 -1.83 -7.65 -2.04
CA GLN A 39 -1.43 -7.74 -3.45
C GLN A 39 -2.62 -7.64 -4.43
N SER A 40 -3.81 -8.08 -4.00
CA SER A 40 -5.03 -7.98 -4.81
C SER A 40 -5.71 -6.61 -4.73
N LEU A 41 -5.30 -5.75 -3.78
CA LEU A 41 -5.93 -4.45 -3.55
C LEU A 41 -5.93 -3.55 -4.80
N PRO A 42 -4.81 -3.35 -5.54
CA PRO A 42 -4.80 -2.48 -6.72
C PRO A 42 -5.84 -2.87 -7.78
N SER A 43 -6.02 -4.18 -8.01
CA SER A 43 -6.96 -4.71 -8.98
C SER A 43 -8.43 -4.58 -8.53
N SER A 44 -8.67 -4.42 -7.23
CA SER A 44 -10.01 -4.24 -6.67
C SER A 44 -10.47 -2.78 -6.58
N ILE A 45 -9.54 -1.83 -6.77
CA ILE A 45 -9.87 -0.40 -6.74
C ILE A 45 -10.79 -0.08 -7.93
N PRO A 46 -11.98 0.50 -7.70
CA PRO A 46 -12.88 0.86 -8.77
C PRO A 46 -12.27 1.93 -9.69
N SER A 47 -12.59 1.87 -10.97
CA SER A 47 -12.13 2.86 -11.97
C SER A 47 -12.59 4.30 -11.69
N SER A 48 -13.59 4.50 -10.82
CA SER A 48 -13.99 5.81 -10.31
C SER A 48 -12.91 6.47 -9.44
N VAL A 49 -12.05 5.68 -8.79
CA VAL A 49 -10.90 6.15 -8.01
C VAL A 49 -9.69 6.27 -8.94
N LYS A 50 -9.52 7.47 -9.50
CA LYS A 50 -8.46 7.73 -10.48
C LYS A 50 -7.06 7.83 -9.87
N HIS A 51 -6.98 8.28 -8.62
CA HIS A 51 -5.73 8.50 -7.92
C HIS A 51 -5.95 8.48 -6.41
N ILE A 52 -4.90 8.09 -5.66
CA ILE A 52 -4.87 8.12 -4.20
C ILE A 52 -3.94 9.26 -3.78
N ASN A 53 -4.46 10.36 -3.25
CA ASN A 53 -3.62 11.46 -2.74
C ASN A 53 -3.13 11.23 -1.31
N LEU A 54 -3.88 10.45 -0.53
CA LEU A 54 -3.66 10.26 0.89
C LEU A 54 -3.92 8.80 1.24
N LEU A 55 -2.92 8.15 1.82
CA LEU A 55 -3.02 6.83 2.41
C LEU A 55 -3.00 6.97 3.94
N ILE A 56 -4.05 6.50 4.61
CA ILE A 56 -4.12 6.46 6.07
C ILE A 56 -4.02 5.00 6.51
N ASN A 57 -2.86 4.62 7.04
CA ASN A 57 -2.65 3.29 7.60
C ASN A 57 -3.24 3.22 9.02
N ASN A 58 -4.55 2.97 9.09
CA ASN A 58 -5.29 2.96 10.36
C ASN A 58 -5.42 1.57 10.99
N ALA A 59 -5.18 0.48 10.25
CA ALA A 59 -5.34 -0.86 10.79
C ALA A 59 -4.42 -1.08 12.00
N GLY A 60 -4.99 -1.57 13.11
CA GLY A 60 -4.29 -1.76 14.36
C GLY A 60 -4.78 -2.98 15.11
N TYR A 61 -3.85 -3.69 15.74
CA TYR A 61 -4.12 -4.82 16.61
C TYR A 61 -3.42 -4.64 17.96
N LEU A 62 -4.19 -4.79 19.03
CA LEU A 62 -3.69 -4.87 20.39
C LEU A 62 -4.29 -6.12 21.03
N GLU A 63 -3.44 -6.99 21.56
CA GLU A 63 -3.88 -8.15 22.33
C GLU A 63 -4.52 -7.68 23.64
N ALA A 64 -5.85 -7.67 23.68
CA ALA A 64 -6.61 -7.11 24.79
C ALA A 64 -6.49 -7.92 26.10
N SER A 65 -6.04 -9.17 26.00
CA SER A 65 -5.84 -10.06 27.14
C SER A 65 -4.57 -9.75 27.94
N VAL A 66 -3.60 -9.04 27.35
CA VAL A 66 -2.32 -8.71 27.99
C VAL A 66 -2.51 -7.61 29.01
N ARG A 67 -2.25 -7.93 30.29
CA ARG A 67 -2.24 -6.96 31.39
C ARG A 67 -0.83 -6.72 31.91
N ASN A 68 0.01 -7.76 31.87
CA ASN A 68 1.40 -7.75 32.29
C ASN A 68 2.30 -8.39 31.22
N LEU A 69 3.63 -8.23 31.37
CA LEU A 69 4.61 -8.81 30.44
C LEU A 69 4.54 -10.34 30.35
N GLU A 70 4.14 -11.01 31.42
CA GLU A 70 4.03 -12.47 31.51
C GLU A 70 2.87 -13.04 30.67
N ASP A 71 1.87 -12.20 30.36
CA ASP A 71 0.73 -12.59 29.52
C ASP A 71 1.08 -12.57 28.02
N LEU A 72 2.26 -12.05 27.66
CA LEU A 72 2.69 -11.94 26.28
C LEU A 72 3.04 -13.30 25.71
N SER A 73 2.35 -13.69 24.65
CA SER A 73 2.75 -14.79 23.80
C SER A 73 3.58 -14.29 22.61
N MET A 74 4.50 -15.13 22.15
CA MET A 74 5.23 -14.88 20.90
C MET A 74 4.27 -14.69 19.72
N GLU A 75 3.19 -15.48 19.66
CA GLU A 75 2.19 -15.39 18.59
C GLU A 75 1.49 -14.02 18.57
N SER A 76 1.02 -13.54 19.72
CA SER A 76 0.36 -12.23 19.84
C SER A 76 1.31 -11.08 19.47
N LEU A 77 2.59 -11.17 19.87
CA LEU A 77 3.62 -10.18 19.51
C LEU A 77 3.92 -10.18 18.01
N LEU A 78 4.11 -11.36 17.41
CA LEU A 78 4.35 -11.49 15.97
C LEU A 78 3.15 -11.01 15.15
N TYR A 79 1.93 -11.29 15.61
CA TYR A 79 0.72 -10.81 14.94
C TYR A 79 0.58 -9.29 15.06
N SER A 80 0.83 -8.72 16.24
CA SER A 80 0.87 -7.26 16.44
C SER A 80 1.92 -6.59 15.53
N TYR A 81 3.13 -7.15 15.46
CA TYR A 81 4.18 -6.65 14.56
C TYR A 81 3.77 -6.75 13.09
N ARG A 82 3.13 -7.85 12.69
CA ARG A 82 2.61 -8.05 11.34
C ARG A 82 1.57 -6.98 10.98
N VAL A 83 0.57 -6.74 11.84
CA VAL A 83 -0.50 -5.77 11.57
C VAL A 83 0.00 -4.33 11.66
N ASN A 84 0.66 -3.98 12.75
CA ASN A 84 0.93 -2.58 13.12
C ASN A 84 2.21 -2.03 12.48
N CYS A 85 3.19 -2.89 12.18
CA CYS A 85 4.50 -2.46 11.67
C CYS A 85 4.70 -2.85 10.20
N ILE A 86 4.49 -4.12 9.87
CA ILE A 86 4.67 -4.62 8.49
C ILE A 86 3.52 -4.15 7.60
N GLY A 87 2.27 -4.27 8.07
CA GLY A 87 1.06 -3.90 7.33
C GLY A 87 1.13 -2.52 6.66
N PRO A 88 1.41 -1.42 7.38
CA PRO A 88 1.54 -0.09 6.79
C PRO A 88 2.54 -0.01 5.64
N THR A 89 3.67 -0.72 5.75
CA THR A 89 4.73 -0.73 4.75
C THR A 89 4.27 -1.51 3.51
N CYS A 90 3.71 -2.70 3.71
CA CYS A 90 3.25 -3.56 2.62
C CYS A 90 2.04 -2.98 1.88
N VAL A 91 1.16 -2.23 2.54
CA VAL A 91 0.05 -1.53 1.87
C VAL A 91 0.54 -0.32 1.10
N GLY A 92 1.54 0.40 1.61
CA GLY A 92 2.10 1.58 0.94
C GLY A 92 2.83 1.24 -0.36
N GLU A 93 3.53 0.11 -0.40
CA GLU A 93 4.35 -0.32 -1.54
C GLU A 93 3.57 -0.41 -2.88
N PRO A 94 2.44 -1.14 -2.99
CA PRO A 94 1.66 -1.22 -4.21
C PRO A 94 0.85 0.05 -4.50
N MET A 95 0.80 0.99 -3.56
CA MET A 95 0.10 2.27 -3.69
C MET A 95 1.05 3.43 -4.01
N ASP A 96 2.35 3.16 -4.11
CA ASP A 96 3.35 4.17 -4.47
C ASP A 96 3.20 4.55 -5.96
N PRO A 97 2.74 5.78 -6.27
CA PRO A 97 2.59 6.20 -7.66
C PRO A 97 3.91 6.19 -8.44
N LYS A 98 5.08 6.21 -7.77
CA LYS A 98 6.38 6.11 -8.44
C LYS A 98 6.70 4.70 -8.95
N LYS A 99 6.00 3.67 -8.45
CA LYS A 99 6.19 2.27 -8.84
C LYS A 99 5.30 1.83 -10.00
N HIS A 100 4.25 2.59 -10.33
CA HIS A 100 3.39 2.30 -11.47
C HIS A 100 4.01 2.76 -12.80
N ARG A 101 5.05 2.07 -13.27
CA ARG A 101 5.52 2.17 -14.67
C ARG A 101 4.91 1.04 -15.49
N THR A 102 4.26 1.37 -16.61
CA THR A 102 3.93 0.34 -17.61
C THR A 102 5.20 -0.11 -18.35
N PRO A 103 5.20 -1.27 -19.02
CA PRO A 103 6.33 -1.69 -19.86
C PRO A 103 6.73 -0.62 -20.89
N GLU A 104 5.77 0.10 -21.46
CA GLU A 104 6.00 1.17 -22.43
C GLU A 104 6.66 2.39 -21.78
N MET A 105 6.22 2.78 -20.58
CA MET A 105 6.85 3.87 -19.81
C MET A 105 8.28 3.50 -19.43
N ALA A 106 8.51 2.27 -18.96
CA ALA A 106 9.85 1.80 -18.62
C ALA A 106 10.78 1.79 -19.85
N ALA A 107 10.28 1.38 -21.02
CA ALA A 107 11.04 1.42 -22.26
C ALA A 107 11.38 2.86 -22.69
N SER A 108 10.41 3.78 -22.58
CA SER A 108 10.62 5.20 -22.87
C SER A 108 11.67 5.81 -21.94
N ASP A 109 11.53 5.63 -20.63
CA ASP A 109 12.45 6.12 -19.61
C ASP A 109 13.88 5.60 -19.85
N LEU A 110 14.03 4.31 -20.19
CA LEU A 110 15.34 3.72 -20.52
C LEU A 110 15.95 4.32 -21.78
N LEU A 111 15.16 4.53 -22.83
CA LEU A 111 15.65 5.13 -24.07
C LEU A 111 16.12 6.56 -23.86
N GLU A 112 15.42 7.34 -23.01
CA GLU A 112 15.86 8.68 -22.64
C GLU A 112 17.18 8.65 -21.87
N ILE A 113 17.33 7.75 -20.90
CA ILE A 113 18.60 7.57 -20.16
C ILE A 113 19.74 7.23 -21.11
N ILE A 114 19.52 6.31 -22.06
CA ILE A 114 20.52 5.91 -23.06
C ILE A 114 20.87 7.10 -23.97
N HIS A 115 19.89 7.90 -24.39
CA HIS A 115 20.12 9.04 -25.26
C HIS A 115 20.94 10.15 -24.59
N GLU A 116 20.72 10.35 -23.28
CA GLU A 116 21.48 11.30 -22.46
C GLU A 116 22.76 10.70 -21.85
N ALA A 117 23.10 9.46 -22.17
CA ALA A 117 24.28 8.80 -21.63
C ALA A 117 25.57 9.33 -22.31
N ASP A 118 26.55 9.68 -21.49
CA ASP A 118 27.88 10.07 -21.95
C ASP A 118 28.96 9.46 -21.05
N PHE A 119 30.24 9.69 -21.40
CA PHE A 119 31.37 9.16 -20.64
C PHE A 119 31.43 9.63 -19.18
N SER A 120 30.81 10.76 -18.84
CA SER A 120 30.75 11.27 -17.45
C SER A 120 29.83 10.44 -16.55
N LYS A 121 28.91 9.66 -17.16
CA LYS A 121 27.99 8.76 -16.46
C LYS A 121 28.52 7.32 -16.31
N ASN A 122 29.72 7.02 -16.80
CA ASN A 122 30.31 5.69 -16.68
C ASN A 122 30.50 5.26 -15.22
N GLY A 123 30.05 4.05 -14.89
CA GLY A 123 30.17 3.47 -13.55
C GLY A 123 29.10 3.96 -12.55
N LYS A 124 28.21 4.86 -12.97
CA LYS A 124 27.09 5.34 -12.15
C LYS A 124 25.86 4.45 -12.33
N PHE A 125 25.09 4.28 -11.27
CA PHE A 125 23.76 3.66 -11.32
C PHE A 125 22.73 4.77 -11.46
N ILE A 126 21.96 4.76 -12.54
CA ILE A 126 20.98 5.80 -12.84
C ILE A 126 19.58 5.20 -12.69
N SER A 127 18.76 5.85 -11.88
CA SER A 127 17.35 5.57 -11.67
C SER A 127 16.53 5.92 -12.92
N TYR A 128 15.33 5.34 -13.06
CA TYR A 128 14.39 5.65 -14.14
C TYR A 128 13.94 7.13 -14.16
N ASP A 129 13.98 7.84 -13.03
CA ASP A 129 13.75 9.29 -12.97
C ASP A 129 15.02 10.12 -13.22
N LYS A 130 16.07 9.49 -13.74
CA LYS A 130 17.37 10.06 -14.12
C LYS A 130 18.24 10.51 -12.94
N THR A 131 17.84 10.24 -11.70
CA THR A 131 18.70 10.51 -10.53
C THR A 131 19.78 9.46 -10.40
N GLU A 132 20.96 9.84 -9.92
CA GLU A 132 22.01 8.89 -9.54
C GLU A 132 21.62 8.16 -8.25
N ILE A 133 21.84 6.86 -8.22
CA ILE A 133 21.64 6.00 -7.05
C ILE A 133 22.99 5.84 -6.37
N GLU A 134 23.10 6.34 -5.15
CA GLU A 134 24.29 6.13 -4.31
C GLU A 134 24.34 4.68 -3.81
N TRP A 135 25.52 4.07 -3.87
CA TRP A 135 25.81 2.72 -3.36
C TRP A 135 27.10 2.71 -2.55
#